data_AF-A0A9D4QJX6-F1
#
_entry.id   AF-A0A9D4QJX6-F1
#
_cell.length_a   1.000
_cell.length_b   1.000
_cell.length_c   1.000
_cell.angle_alpha   90.00
_cell.angle_beta   90.00
_cell.angle_gamma   90.00
#
_symmetry.space_group_name_H-M   'P 1'
#
loop_
_entity.id
_entity.type
_entity.pdbx_description
1 polymer ?
#
loop_
_entity_poly.entity_id
_entity_poly.type
_entity_poly.pdbx_seq_one_letter_code
_entity_poly.pdbx_strand_id
1 'polypeptide(L)'
;MTVGRVLALKTARFLHQASEYIGKGLFGYWCSTNTGLLDADRHLGPLAEFPSAFYKPAVNTKRMLDTEVANCDVDKDAPARIVEELTRRQLTEEEKRKARSWRRKQANLGRALPKEVQDFVWKRNWQVLPTEERLHRFGVVPSARCPNCRADESADHALFECPAAKPVWRLDVAKDFKIRPPPPPPST
;
A
#
# COMPACT_ATOMS: atom_id res chain seq x y z
N MET A 1 -1.00 -0.96 9.39
CA MET A 1 -2.24 -1.72 9.10
C MET A 1 -2.61 -1.57 7.63
N THR A 2 -3.21 -2.56 6.97
CA THR A 2 -3.58 -2.47 5.54
C THR A 2 -5.11 -2.46 5.35
N VAL A 3 -5.59 -1.80 4.29
CA VAL A 3 -7.01 -1.77 3.90
C VAL A 3 -7.60 -3.18 3.77
N GLY A 4 -6.80 -4.13 3.28
CA GLY A 4 -7.21 -5.54 3.19
C GLY A 4 -7.61 -6.17 4.52
N ARG A 5 -6.97 -5.80 5.64
CA ARG A 5 -7.35 -6.32 6.97
C ARG A 5 -8.70 -5.77 7.46
N VAL A 6 -8.98 -4.50 7.17
CA VAL A 6 -10.28 -3.88 7.49
C VAL A 6 -11.39 -4.46 6.61
N LEU A 7 -11.10 -4.70 5.33
CA LEU A 7 -12.03 -5.39 4.43
C LEU A 7 -12.31 -6.83 4.88
N ALA A 8 -11.29 -7.57 5.30
CA ALA A 8 -11.47 -8.91 5.86
C ALA A 8 -12.35 -8.90 7.10
N LEU A 9 -12.17 -7.91 8.00
CA LEU A 9 -13.03 -7.72 9.17
C LEU A 9 -14.47 -7.39 8.78
N LYS A 10 -14.70 -6.47 7.85
CA LYS A 10 -16.05 -6.16 7.34
C LYS A 10 -16.72 -7.39 6.75
N THR A 11 -16.00 -8.14 5.94
CA THR A 11 -16.51 -9.37 5.30
C THR A 11 -16.86 -10.42 6.36
N ALA A 12 -16.00 -10.59 7.36
CA ALA A 12 -16.24 -11.49 8.48
C ALA A 12 -17.49 -11.11 9.27
N ARG A 13 -17.70 -9.82 9.57
CA ARG A 13 -18.91 -9.33 10.25
C ARG A 13 -20.16 -9.50 9.39
N PHE A 14 -20.10 -9.16 8.11
CA PHE A 14 -21.20 -9.32 7.17
C PHE A 14 -21.68 -10.77 7.07
N LEU A 15 -20.74 -11.72 6.86
CA LEU A 15 -21.07 -13.14 6.77
C LEU A 15 -21.67 -13.70 8.07
N HIS A 16 -21.31 -13.13 9.22
CA HIS A 16 -21.84 -13.54 10.51
C HIS A 16 -23.24 -12.98 10.80
N GLN A 17 -23.49 -11.73 10.40
CA GLN A 17 -24.78 -11.04 10.58
C GLN A 17 -25.84 -11.50 9.56
N ALA A 18 -25.42 -12.08 8.43
CA ALA A 18 -26.34 -12.68 7.46
C ALA A 18 -27.06 -13.89 8.07
N SER A 19 -28.35 -13.75 8.36
CA SER A 19 -29.19 -14.79 8.98
C SER A 19 -29.34 -16.05 8.14
N GLU A 20 -29.18 -15.93 6.82
CA GLU A 20 -29.37 -17.02 5.84
C GLU A 20 -28.04 -17.66 5.38
N TYR A 21 -26.91 -17.25 5.95
CA TYR A 21 -25.62 -17.81 5.52
C TYR A 21 -25.46 -19.25 6.04
N ILE A 22 -25.62 -20.22 5.15
CA ILE A 22 -25.50 -21.67 5.42
C ILE A 22 -24.15 -22.01 6.09
N GLY A 23 -23.10 -21.27 5.76
CA GLY A 23 -21.76 -21.45 6.34
C GLY A 23 -21.56 -20.83 7.73
N LYS A 24 -22.59 -20.29 8.39
CA LYS A 24 -22.46 -19.58 9.69
C LYS A 24 -21.92 -20.48 10.80
N GLY A 25 -22.34 -21.75 10.86
CA GLY A 25 -21.79 -22.72 11.83
C GLY A 25 -20.31 -23.03 11.57
N LEU A 26 -19.92 -23.17 10.30
CA LEU A 26 -18.53 -23.37 9.92
C LEU A 26 -17.67 -22.13 10.23
N PHE A 27 -18.23 -20.95 10.00
CA PHE A 27 -17.58 -19.68 10.34
C PHE A 27 -17.35 -19.55 11.86
N GLY A 28 -18.34 -19.92 12.68
CA GLY A 28 -18.22 -19.97 14.13
C GLY A 28 -17.13 -20.94 14.59
N TYR A 29 -17.07 -22.12 13.97
CA TYR A 29 -16.00 -23.09 14.18
C TYR A 29 -14.60 -22.50 13.89
N TRP A 30 -14.40 -21.84 12.74
CA TRP A 30 -13.10 -21.29 12.33
C TRP A 30 -12.68 -20.01 13.08
N CYS A 31 -13.64 -19.23 13.57
CA CYS A 31 -13.36 -18.05 14.41
C CYS A 31 -13.03 -18.42 15.86
N SER A 32 -13.29 -19.67 16.26
CA SER A 32 -12.92 -20.25 17.56
C SER A 32 -13.41 -19.36 18.73
N THR A 33 -12.65 -19.31 19.83
CA THR A 33 -12.97 -18.55 21.06
C THR A 33 -13.14 -17.04 20.86
N ASN A 34 -12.77 -16.51 19.70
CA ASN A 34 -12.86 -15.08 19.39
C ASN A 34 -14.17 -14.67 18.71
N THR A 35 -15.14 -15.58 18.57
CA THR A 35 -16.48 -15.26 18.04
C THR A 35 -17.15 -14.09 18.77
N GLY A 36 -16.99 -14.01 20.09
CA GLY A 36 -17.51 -12.91 20.91
C GLY A 36 -16.88 -11.52 20.65
N LEU A 37 -15.81 -11.42 19.87
CA LEU A 37 -15.27 -10.13 19.41
C LEU A 37 -15.95 -9.65 18.12
N LEU A 38 -16.50 -10.57 17.33
CA LEU A 38 -17.17 -10.26 16.08
C LEU A 38 -18.68 -10.07 16.26
N ASP A 39 -19.26 -10.70 17.28
CA ASP A 39 -20.68 -10.65 17.62
C ASP A 39 -20.91 -10.65 19.14
N ALA A 40 -22.09 -10.21 19.58
CA ALA A 40 -22.54 -10.30 20.97
C ALA A 40 -22.93 -11.73 21.36
N ASP A 41 -23.42 -12.52 20.38
CA ASP A 41 -23.83 -13.90 20.61
C ASP A 41 -22.64 -14.87 20.54
N ARG A 42 -22.43 -15.59 21.64
CA ARG A 42 -21.33 -16.54 21.78
C ARG A 42 -21.67 -17.83 21.02
N HIS A 43 -20.83 -18.25 20.09
CA HIS A 43 -21.00 -19.54 19.43
C HIS A 43 -20.76 -20.68 20.44
N LEU A 44 -21.79 -21.48 20.71
CA LEU A 44 -21.76 -22.58 21.69
C LEU A 44 -21.36 -23.94 21.10
N GLY A 45 -21.19 -24.02 19.78
CA GLY A 45 -20.77 -25.24 19.09
C GLY A 45 -19.26 -25.51 19.14
N PRO A 46 -18.80 -26.61 18.49
CA PRO A 46 -17.38 -26.98 18.44
C PRO A 46 -16.51 -25.84 17.91
N LEU A 47 -15.29 -25.74 18.41
CA LEU A 47 -14.33 -24.70 18.04
C LEU A 47 -13.11 -25.34 17.40
N ALA A 48 -12.55 -24.70 16.39
CA ALA A 48 -11.26 -25.09 15.85
C ALA A 48 -10.16 -24.85 16.90
N GLU A 49 -9.32 -25.87 17.14
CA GLU A 49 -8.12 -25.77 17.97
C GLU A 49 -7.15 -24.70 17.43
N PHE A 50 -7.07 -24.59 16.10
CA PHE A 50 -6.24 -23.63 15.41
C PHE A 50 -7.09 -22.71 14.52
N PRO A 51 -7.31 -21.44 14.90
CA PRO A 51 -8.05 -20.53 14.04
C PRO A 51 -7.29 -20.30 12.73
N SER A 52 -8.04 -20.21 11.63
CA SER A 52 -7.47 -20.02 10.30
C SER A 52 -6.64 -18.73 10.22
N ALA A 53 -5.56 -18.78 9.43
CA ALA A 53 -4.69 -17.64 9.17
C ALA A 53 -5.43 -16.45 8.53
N PHE A 54 -6.60 -16.70 7.92
CA PHE A 54 -7.47 -15.66 7.36
C PHE A 54 -8.23 -14.87 8.44
N TYR A 55 -8.78 -15.56 9.46
CA TYR A 55 -9.61 -14.92 10.49
C TYR A 55 -8.80 -14.29 11.62
N LYS A 56 -7.61 -14.83 11.92
CA LYS A 56 -6.68 -14.26 12.93
C LYS A 56 -6.41 -12.76 12.71
N PRO A 57 -6.05 -12.28 11.50
CA PRO A 57 -5.89 -10.86 11.22
C PRO A 57 -7.16 -10.03 11.43
N ALA A 58 -8.33 -10.54 11.05
CA ALA A 58 -9.60 -9.83 11.19
C ALA A 58 -9.95 -9.60 12.67
N VAL A 59 -9.83 -10.65 13.50
CA VAL A 59 -10.03 -10.57 14.96
C VAL A 59 -9.04 -9.62 15.61
N ASN A 60 -7.75 -9.73 15.28
CA ASN A 60 -6.73 -8.82 15.82
C ASN A 60 -7.01 -7.37 15.43
N THR A 61 -7.47 -7.15 14.20
CA THR A 61 -7.85 -5.81 13.72
C THR A 61 -9.04 -5.25 14.49
N LYS A 62 -10.05 -6.08 14.81
CA LYS A 62 -11.19 -5.67 15.65
C LYS A 62 -10.75 -5.28 17.06
N ARG A 63 -9.87 -6.07 17.69
CA ARG A 63 -9.30 -5.77 19.01
C ARG A 63 -8.53 -4.44 19.00
N MET A 64 -7.73 -4.20 17.97
CA MET A 64 -7.02 -2.93 17.80
C MET A 64 -7.99 -1.76 17.66
N LEU A 65 -9.05 -1.92 16.85
CA LEU A 65 -10.07 -0.88 16.68
C LEU A 65 -10.81 -0.57 17.97
N ASP A 66 -11.20 -1.59 18.73
CA ASP A 66 -11.90 -1.41 20.01
C ASP A 66 -11.01 -0.74 21.07
N THR A 67 -9.70 -0.98 21.02
CA THR A 67 -8.74 -0.39 21.97
C THR A 67 -8.32 1.02 21.57
N GLU A 68 -8.05 1.24 20.28
CA GLU A 68 -7.41 2.46 19.78
C GLU A 68 -8.40 3.45 19.16
N VAL A 69 -9.63 3.05 18.80
CA VAL A 69 -10.56 3.85 17.98
C VAL A 69 -12.01 3.76 18.45
N ALA A 70 -12.37 4.59 19.43
CA ALA A 70 -13.75 4.70 19.93
C ALA A 70 -14.76 5.36 18.96
N ASN A 71 -14.30 6.05 17.90
CA ASN A 71 -15.15 6.92 17.07
C ASN A 71 -15.41 6.40 15.64
N CYS A 72 -15.01 5.18 15.28
CA CYS A 72 -15.28 4.62 13.96
C CYS A 72 -16.32 3.51 14.03
N ASP A 73 -17.37 3.63 13.22
CA ASP A 73 -18.33 2.56 13.02
C ASP A 73 -17.78 1.63 11.94
N VAL A 74 -17.28 0.47 12.36
CA VAL A 74 -16.63 -0.49 11.46
C VAL A 74 -17.55 -0.92 10.33
N ASP A 75 -18.87 -0.94 10.52
CA ASP A 75 -19.81 -1.41 9.51
C ASP A 75 -20.12 -0.28 8.50
N LYS A 76 -20.34 0.94 9.00
CA LYS A 76 -20.74 2.09 8.17
C LYS A 76 -19.58 2.85 7.52
N ASP A 77 -18.45 3.02 8.21
CA ASP A 77 -17.35 3.83 7.71
C ASP A 77 -16.60 3.14 6.56
N ALA A 78 -16.12 3.92 5.60
CA ALA A 78 -15.28 3.41 4.53
C ALA A 78 -13.97 2.81 5.10
N PRO A 79 -13.51 1.63 4.63
CA PRO A 79 -12.28 1.00 5.13
C PRO A 79 -11.06 1.91 5.07
N ALA A 80 -10.96 2.75 4.03
CA ALA A 80 -9.89 3.72 3.87
C ALA A 80 -9.87 4.75 5.02
N ARG A 81 -11.04 5.24 5.45
CA ARG A 81 -11.18 6.21 6.55
C ARG A 81 -10.76 5.60 7.88
N ILE A 82 -11.12 4.34 8.13
CA ILE A 82 -10.72 3.58 9.33
C ILE A 82 -9.20 3.40 9.37
N VAL A 83 -8.60 3.00 8.24
CA VAL A 83 -7.13 2.86 8.13
C VAL A 83 -6.44 4.21 8.28
N GLU A 84 -6.97 5.27 7.70
CA GLU A 84 -6.43 6.62 7.83
C GLU A 84 -6.40 7.06 9.30
N GLU A 85 -7.50 6.88 10.04
CA GLU A 85 -7.59 7.28 11.44
C GLU A 85 -6.61 6.51 12.34
N LEU A 86 -6.51 5.20 12.14
CA LEU A 86 -5.50 4.37 12.84
C LEU A 86 -4.08 4.79 12.49
N THR A 87 -3.80 5.01 11.20
CA THR A 87 -2.47 5.42 10.74
C THR A 87 -2.12 6.81 11.27
N ARG A 88 -3.08 7.73 11.33
CA ARG A 88 -2.92 9.09 11.88
C ARG A 88 -2.49 9.08 13.34
N ARG A 89 -2.98 8.13 14.13
CA ARG A 89 -2.62 7.94 15.54
C ARG A 89 -1.25 7.29 15.72
N GLN A 90 -0.88 6.36 14.85
CA GLN A 90 0.40 5.65 14.91
C GLN A 90 1.58 6.46 14.34
N LEU A 91 1.31 7.52 13.57
CA LEU A 91 2.35 8.36 12.97
C LEU A 91 3.04 9.26 14.01
N THR A 92 4.37 9.19 14.06
CA THR A 92 5.20 10.11 14.82
C THR A 92 5.15 11.53 14.22
N GLU A 93 5.40 12.57 15.01
CA GLU A 93 5.44 13.94 14.49
C GLU A 93 6.55 14.15 13.44
N GLU A 94 7.64 13.40 13.53
CA GLU A 94 8.69 13.43 12.53
C GLU A 94 8.23 12.87 11.19
N GLU A 95 7.52 11.75 11.19
CA GLU A 95 6.93 11.17 9.98
C GLU A 95 5.86 12.07 9.38
N LYS A 96 5.01 12.69 10.21
CA LYS A 96 4.04 13.70 9.75
C LYS A 96 4.74 14.90 9.11
N ARG A 97 5.85 15.37 9.69
CA ARG A 97 6.68 16.45 9.12
C ARG A 97 7.29 16.05 7.77
N LYS A 98 7.84 14.83 7.65
CA LYS A 98 8.36 14.29 6.40
C LYS A 98 7.26 14.18 5.33
N ALA A 99 6.08 13.67 5.68
CA ALA A 99 4.94 13.59 4.76
C ALA A 99 4.43 14.97 4.29
N ARG A 100 4.35 15.96 5.20
CA ARG A 100 4.02 17.35 4.84
C ARG A 100 5.06 17.98 3.92
N SER A 101 6.35 17.75 4.20
CA SER A 101 7.47 18.18 3.36
C SER A 101 7.39 17.56 1.96
N TRP A 102 7.08 16.28 1.88
CA TRP A 102 6.93 15.55 0.62
C TRP A 102 5.75 16.06 -0.22
N ARG A 103 4.55 16.23 0.38
CA ARG A 103 3.39 16.83 -0.31
C ARG A 103 3.66 18.24 -0.82
N ARG A 104 4.37 19.08 -0.04
CA ARG A 104 4.77 20.42 -0.47
C ARG A 104 5.76 20.38 -1.63
N LYS A 105 6.77 19.50 -1.57
CA LYS A 105 7.73 19.30 -2.67
C LYS A 105 7.02 18.84 -3.94
N GLN A 106 6.05 17.93 -3.83
CA GLN A 106 5.29 17.43 -4.98
C GLN A 106 4.32 18.48 -5.56
N ALA A 107 3.60 19.23 -4.71
CA ALA A 107 2.72 20.32 -5.15
C ALA A 107 3.49 21.46 -5.83
N ASN A 108 4.70 21.75 -5.34
CA ASN A 108 5.57 22.76 -5.93
C ASN A 108 6.17 22.29 -7.27
N LEU A 109 6.47 21.00 -7.42
CA LEU A 109 6.88 20.43 -8.71
C LEU A 109 5.72 20.41 -9.72
N GLY A 110 4.50 20.17 -9.25
CA GLY A 110 3.31 20.09 -10.08
C GLY A 110 2.95 21.39 -10.78
N ARG A 111 3.01 22.53 -10.10
CA ARG A 111 2.55 23.82 -10.67
C ARG A 111 3.38 24.32 -11.87
N ALA A 112 4.63 23.89 -12.01
CA ALA A 112 5.55 24.39 -13.04
C ALA A 112 5.65 23.47 -14.27
N LEU A 113 5.04 22.28 -14.24
CA LEU A 113 5.19 21.27 -15.27
C LEU A 113 3.86 21.00 -16.00
N PRO A 114 3.88 20.67 -17.30
CA PRO A 114 2.70 20.17 -18.01
C PRO A 114 2.11 18.94 -17.31
N LYS A 115 0.79 18.74 -17.41
CA LYS A 115 0.06 17.68 -16.69
C LYS A 115 0.64 16.30 -16.95
N GLU A 116 1.06 16.04 -18.18
CA GLU A 116 1.64 14.78 -18.65
C GLU A 116 2.95 14.47 -17.91
N VAL A 117 3.77 15.50 -17.66
CA VAL A 117 5.03 15.38 -16.92
C VAL A 117 4.75 15.23 -15.42
N GLN A 118 3.72 15.87 -14.88
CA GLN A 118 3.30 15.68 -13.50
C GLN A 118 2.86 14.25 -13.23
N ASP A 119 2.04 13.67 -14.12
CA ASP A 119 1.60 12.28 -14.05
C ASP A 119 2.77 11.32 -14.13
N PHE A 120 3.73 11.60 -15.02
CA PHE A 120 4.96 10.82 -15.12
C PHE A 120 5.81 10.87 -13.84
N VAL A 121 6.05 12.06 -13.29
CA VAL A 121 6.80 12.23 -12.03
C VAL A 121 6.07 11.56 -10.87
N TRP A 122 4.74 11.66 -10.83
CA TRP A 122 3.92 10.96 -9.84
C TRP A 122 4.12 9.45 -9.96
N LYS A 123 3.99 8.88 -11.16
CA LYS A 123 4.20 7.44 -11.40
C LYS A 123 5.61 7.00 -11.01
N ARG A 124 6.64 7.79 -11.34
CA ARG A 124 8.03 7.54 -10.91
C ARG A 124 8.15 7.50 -9.39
N ASN A 125 7.64 8.51 -8.69
CA ASN A 125 7.77 8.64 -7.24
C ASN A 125 7.04 7.53 -6.48
N TRP A 126 5.92 7.04 -7.01
CA TRP A 126 5.22 5.87 -6.47
C TRP A 126 5.81 4.53 -6.95
N GLN A 127 6.92 4.57 -7.70
CA GLN A 127 7.55 3.43 -8.35
C GLN A 127 6.58 2.59 -9.19
N VAL A 128 5.55 3.22 -9.78
CA VAL A 128 4.48 2.58 -10.58
C VAL A 128 4.88 2.39 -12.04
N LEU A 129 6.02 2.94 -12.45
CA LEU A 129 6.55 2.71 -13.78
C LEU A 129 6.80 1.22 -14.03
N PRO A 130 6.55 0.72 -15.25
CA PRO A 130 6.76 -0.68 -15.60
C PRO A 130 8.26 -0.97 -15.80
N THR A 131 9.03 -0.90 -14.72
CA THR A 131 10.45 -1.27 -14.72
C THR A 131 10.61 -2.78 -14.62
N GLU A 132 11.72 -3.32 -15.13
CA GLU A 132 12.00 -4.76 -15.04
C GLU A 132 12.02 -5.26 -13.58
N GLU A 133 12.51 -4.46 -12.62
CA GLU A 133 12.43 -4.81 -11.19
C GLU A 133 10.98 -5.05 -10.73
N ARG A 134 10.05 -4.18 -11.16
CA ARG A 134 8.64 -4.29 -10.79
C ARG A 134 7.96 -5.44 -11.52
N LEU A 135 8.23 -5.60 -12.81
CA LEU A 135 7.70 -6.70 -13.61
C LEU A 135 8.17 -8.06 -13.08
N HIS A 136 9.43 -8.16 -12.65
CA HIS A 136 10.01 -9.36 -12.07
C HIS A 136 9.33 -9.69 -10.74
N ARG A 137 9.08 -8.68 -9.89
CA ARG A 137 8.34 -8.83 -8.63
C ARG A 137 6.91 -9.34 -8.84
N PHE A 138 6.29 -9.00 -9.96
CA PHE A 138 4.97 -9.53 -10.34
C PHE A 138 5.04 -10.85 -11.11
N GLY A 139 6.23 -11.41 -11.35
CA GLY A 139 6.41 -12.67 -12.08
C GLY A 139 6.12 -12.58 -13.58
N VAL A 140 6.11 -11.37 -14.16
CA VAL A 140 5.86 -11.15 -15.59
C VAL A 140 7.12 -11.42 -16.42
N VAL A 141 8.29 -11.10 -15.86
CA VAL A 141 9.60 -11.29 -16.51
C VAL A 141 10.50 -12.16 -15.63
N PRO A 142 11.45 -12.91 -16.23
CA PRO A 142 12.28 -13.87 -15.50
C PRO A 142 13.44 -13.22 -14.72
N SER A 143 13.78 -11.95 -14.99
CA SER A 143 14.85 -11.24 -14.27
C SER A 143 14.60 -9.74 -14.22
N ALA A 144 15.09 -9.07 -13.18
CA ALA A 144 15.01 -7.61 -13.01
C ALA A 144 16.08 -6.83 -13.79
N ARG A 145 16.72 -7.44 -14.80
CA ARG A 145 17.87 -6.86 -15.49
C ARG A 145 17.43 -5.99 -16.65
N CYS A 146 18.05 -4.81 -16.76
CA CYS A 146 17.82 -3.87 -17.84
C CYS A 146 18.16 -4.51 -19.20
N PRO A 147 17.27 -4.41 -20.21
CA PRO A 147 17.54 -4.99 -21.53
C PRO A 147 18.72 -4.31 -22.24
N ASN A 148 19.05 -3.07 -21.88
CA ASN A 148 20.09 -2.29 -22.54
C ASN A 148 21.49 -2.55 -21.99
N CYS A 149 21.67 -2.56 -20.66
CA CYS A 149 22.99 -2.67 -20.03
C CYS A 149 23.12 -3.83 -19.02
N ARG A 150 22.07 -4.65 -18.86
CA ARG A 150 22.05 -5.87 -18.03
C ARG A 150 22.29 -5.66 -16.52
N ALA A 151 22.37 -4.42 -16.06
CA ALA A 151 22.35 -4.06 -14.64
C ALA A 151 20.91 -4.14 -14.10
N ASP A 152 20.72 -4.13 -12.78
CA ASP A 152 19.39 -4.16 -12.19
C ASP A 152 18.61 -2.87 -12.52
N GLU A 153 17.42 -3.02 -13.09
CA GLU A 153 16.62 -1.91 -13.60
C GLU A 153 15.64 -1.36 -12.56
N SER A 154 16.08 -0.30 -11.88
CA SER A 154 15.19 0.56 -11.10
C SER A 154 14.64 1.71 -11.96
N ALA A 155 13.63 2.43 -11.45
CA ALA A 155 13.10 3.62 -12.12
C ALA A 155 14.17 4.72 -12.31
N ASP A 156 15.11 4.83 -11.38
CA ASP A 156 16.22 5.78 -11.46
C ASP A 156 17.27 5.30 -12.47
N HIS A 157 17.51 4.00 -12.52
CA HIS A 157 18.38 3.39 -13.52
C HIS A 157 17.86 3.63 -14.94
N ALA A 158 16.61 3.24 -15.21
CA ALA A 158 15.99 3.36 -16.53
C ALA A 158 15.96 4.81 -17.03
N LEU A 159 15.81 5.78 -16.12
CA LEU A 159 15.71 7.19 -16.47
C LEU A 159 17.04 7.92 -16.51
N PHE A 160 17.97 7.70 -15.58
CA PHE A 160 19.15 8.58 -15.45
C PHE A 160 20.49 7.85 -15.54
N GLU A 161 20.58 6.62 -15.02
CA GLU A 161 21.87 5.93 -14.90
C GLU A 161 22.19 5.06 -16.11
N CYS A 162 21.16 4.56 -16.79
CA CYS A 162 21.29 3.66 -17.92
C CYS A 162 22.14 4.32 -19.03
N PRO A 163 23.15 3.63 -19.56
CA PRO A 163 23.95 4.12 -20.69
C PRO A 163 23.11 4.55 -21.90
N ALA A 164 21.96 3.91 -22.12
CA ALA A 164 21.01 4.27 -23.18
C ALA A 164 20.22 5.55 -22.89
N ALA A 165 19.95 5.86 -21.61
CA ALA A 165 19.21 7.05 -21.19
C ALA A 165 20.11 8.29 -21.12
N LYS A 166 21.38 8.14 -20.71
CA LYS A 166 22.38 9.21 -20.65
C LYS A 166 22.47 10.11 -21.90
N PRO A 167 22.51 9.59 -23.14
CA PRO A 167 22.56 10.45 -24.33
C PRO A 167 21.28 11.28 -24.52
N VAL A 168 20.10 10.76 -24.17
CA VAL A 168 18.82 11.49 -24.29
C VAL A 168 18.84 12.78 -23.46
N TRP A 169 19.44 12.73 -22.26
CA TRP A 169 19.59 13.91 -21.40
C TRP A 169 20.76 14.81 -21.78
N ARG A 170 21.71 14.33 -22.58
CA ARG A 170 22.85 15.12 -23.07
C ARG A 170 22.53 15.86 -24.37
N LEU A 171 21.70 15.26 -25.22
CA LEU A 171 21.10 15.92 -26.37
C LEU A 171 20.11 16.98 -25.86
N ASP A 172 19.96 18.09 -26.59
CA ASP A 172 19.46 19.40 -26.13
C ASP A 172 18.09 19.46 -25.40
N VAL A 173 17.40 18.34 -25.19
CA VAL A 173 16.22 18.20 -24.33
C VAL A 173 16.45 18.80 -22.93
N ALA A 174 17.62 18.57 -22.31
CA ALA A 174 17.92 19.16 -21.01
C ALA A 174 18.08 20.70 -21.05
N LYS A 175 18.53 21.25 -22.18
CA LYS A 175 18.68 22.70 -22.38
C LYS A 175 17.32 23.37 -22.62
N ASP A 176 16.46 22.72 -23.40
CA ASP A 176 15.13 23.24 -23.73
C ASP A 176 14.18 23.23 -22.52
N PHE A 177 14.26 22.21 -21.68
CA PHE A 177 13.37 22.06 -20.52
C PHE A 177 13.95 22.57 -19.18
N LYS A 178 15.19 23.09 -19.16
CA LYS A 178 15.92 23.55 -17.94
C LYS A 178 15.89 22.52 -16.79
N ILE A 179 15.87 21.23 -17.10
CA ILE A 179 15.85 20.15 -16.12
C ILE A 179 17.29 19.94 -15.65
N ARG A 180 17.58 20.16 -14.36
CA ARG A 180 18.90 19.83 -13.82
C ARG A 180 19.03 18.31 -13.75
N PRO A 181 20.03 17.68 -14.40
CA PRO A 181 20.29 16.27 -14.17
C PRO A 181 20.66 16.06 -12.69
N PRO A 182 20.26 14.93 -12.08
CA PRO A 182 20.68 14.61 -10.72
C PRO A 182 22.22 14.51 -10.66
N PRO A 183 22.84 14.89 -9.52
CA PRO A 183 24.29 14.79 -9.38
C PRO A 183 24.74 13.33 -9.55
N PRO A 184 25.90 13.07 -10.16
CA PRO A 184 26.44 11.72 -10.30
C PRO A 184 26.64 11.10 -8.90
N PRO A 185 26.46 9.76 -8.76
CA PRO A 185 26.76 9.09 -7.51
C PRO A 185 28.25 9.28 -7.14
N PRO A 186 28.59 9.42 -5.85
CA PRO A 186 29.97 9.58 -5.44
C PRO A 186 30.78 8.36 -5.89
N SER A 187 31.87 8.61 -6.62
CA SER A 187 32.86 7.60 -6.97
C SER A 187 33.55 7.14 -5.69
N THR A 188 33.24 5.92 -5.26
CA THR A 188 34.02 5.14 -4.28
C THR A 188 35.31 4.64 -4.91
#